data_AF-A0A3N2CVN2-F1
#
_entry.id   AF-A0A3N2CVN2-F1
#
_cell.length_a   1.000
_cell.length_b   1.000
_cell.length_c   1.000
_cell.angle_alpha   90.00
_cell.angle_beta   90.00
_cell.angle_gamma   90.00
#
_symmetry.space_group_name_H-M   'P 1'
#
loop_
_entity.id
_entity.type
_entity.pdbx_description
1 polymer ?
#
loop_
_entity_poly.entity_id
_entity_poly.type
_entity_poly.pdbx_seq_one_letter_code
_entity_poly.pdbx_strand_id
1 'polypeptide(L)'
;MLALLLAAACSSGSPESAPEPSPTPISDLGTASVELPRIAFCSVVPKADVAAALGGPAQDGASWGNGDELDLTAPGASGSATPQVVQELGCAWTRGEVTARAWVFARPVTPALARGVVRQAGRERGCETPQGPGFGSPSLLQECETDAGRRVRHAGLFGQTWLTCELAGPEVEDERAEQWCVTLVNSLDTAS
;
A
#
# COMPACT_ATOMS: atom_id res chain seq x y z
N MET A 1 41.61 51.12 29.99
CA MET A 1 40.60 52.17 29.75
C MET A 1 39.66 51.65 28.66
N LEU A 2 38.37 51.60 28.99
CA LEU A 2 37.18 51.39 28.15
C LEU A 2 36.95 50.06 27.40
N ALA A 3 35.95 49.35 27.91
CA ALA A 3 35.16 48.32 27.27
C ALA A 3 34.11 48.92 26.31
N LEU A 4 33.65 48.14 25.33
CA LEU A 4 32.27 48.25 24.83
C LEU A 4 31.77 46.85 24.43
N LEU A 5 30.87 46.34 25.27
CA LEU A 5 30.00 45.20 25.05
C LEU A 5 28.89 45.60 24.08
N LEU A 6 28.66 44.83 23.03
CA LEU A 6 27.45 44.91 22.21
C LEU A 6 26.66 43.62 22.39
N ALA A 7 25.66 43.68 23.26
CA ALA A 7 24.55 42.77 23.34
C ALA A 7 23.45 43.22 22.36
N ALA A 8 23.00 42.32 21.49
CA ALA A 8 21.74 42.42 20.76
C ALA A 8 21.14 41.00 20.79
N ALA A 9 20.26 40.71 21.76
CA ALA A 9 18.82 40.84 21.64
C ALA A 9 18.20 39.64 20.90
N CYS A 10 17.71 38.69 21.69
CA CYS A 10 16.92 37.54 21.29
C CYS A 10 15.67 37.99 20.52
N SER A 11 15.49 37.49 19.30
CA SER A 11 14.16 37.39 18.70
C SER A 11 13.75 35.92 18.82
N SER A 12 13.13 35.57 19.95
CA SER A 12 12.49 34.29 20.17
C SER A 12 11.18 34.25 19.38
N GLY A 13 11.30 34.04 18.07
CA GLY A 13 10.19 33.55 17.27
C GLY A 13 10.02 32.07 17.59
N SER A 14 8.96 31.72 18.31
CA SER A 14 8.51 30.33 18.38
C SER A 14 8.33 29.85 16.94
N PRO A 15 8.95 28.73 16.51
CA PRO A 15 8.64 28.17 15.21
C PRO A 15 7.15 27.81 15.23
N GLU A 16 6.36 28.57 14.49
CA GLU A 16 4.99 28.19 14.13
C GLU A 16 5.13 26.83 13.45
N SER A 17 4.65 25.77 14.10
CA SER A 17 4.68 24.43 13.53
C SER A 17 4.00 24.51 12.17
N ALA A 18 4.78 24.24 11.12
CA ALA A 18 4.22 24.10 9.79
C ALA A 18 3.11 23.04 9.86
N PRO A 19 1.95 23.27 9.22
CA PRO A 19 0.90 22.27 9.17
C PRO A 19 1.51 20.97 8.65
N GLU A 20 1.25 19.87 9.36
CA GLU A 20 1.67 18.57 8.88
C GLU A 20 1.01 18.34 7.52
N PRO A 21 1.78 17.88 6.51
CA PRO A 21 1.22 17.62 5.19
C PRO A 21 0.08 16.61 5.36
N SER A 22 -1.11 16.99 4.88
CA SER A 22 -2.24 16.08 4.90
C SER A 22 -2.02 14.95 3.89
N PRO A 23 -2.47 13.72 4.20
CA PRO A 23 -2.48 12.59 3.27
C PRO A 23 -3.05 12.99 1.90
N THR A 24 -2.44 12.53 0.81
CA THR A 24 -2.98 12.76 -0.53
C THR A 24 -4.11 11.76 -0.76
N PRO A 25 -5.36 12.20 -0.96
CA PRO A 25 -6.45 11.27 -1.19
C PRO A 25 -6.27 10.57 -2.53
N ILE A 26 -6.74 9.33 -2.64
CA ILE A 26 -6.63 8.50 -3.84
C ILE A 26 -7.40 9.11 -5.03
N SER A 27 -8.38 9.99 -4.78
CA SER A 27 -9.07 10.78 -5.81
C SER A 27 -8.14 11.76 -6.54
N ASP A 28 -7.05 12.15 -5.89
CA ASP A 28 -6.07 13.09 -6.43
C ASP A 28 -4.93 12.37 -7.15
N LEU A 29 -4.91 11.02 -7.12
CA LEU A 29 -4.02 10.25 -7.97
C LEU A 29 -4.41 10.46 -9.43
N GLY A 30 -3.50 11.06 -10.20
CA GLY A 30 -3.56 11.12 -11.66
C GLY A 30 -3.35 9.76 -12.30
N THR A 31 -4.23 8.78 -12.04
CA THR A 31 -4.03 7.37 -12.38
C THR A 31 -3.84 7.09 -13.87
N ALA A 32 -4.24 8.01 -14.74
CA ALA A 32 -4.06 7.92 -16.19
C ALA A 32 -2.62 8.21 -16.66
N SER A 33 -1.81 8.92 -15.87
CA SER A 33 -0.42 9.27 -16.19
C SER A 33 0.61 8.44 -15.44
N VAL A 34 0.18 7.61 -14.49
CA VAL A 34 1.05 6.75 -13.70
C VAL A 34 1.58 5.58 -14.53
N GLU A 35 2.89 5.35 -14.48
CA GLU A 35 3.54 4.18 -15.05
C GLU A 35 4.20 3.34 -13.97
N LEU A 36 3.67 2.14 -13.72
CA LEU A 36 4.20 1.25 -12.68
C LEU A 36 5.06 0.12 -13.28
N PRO A 37 6.30 -0.08 -12.80
CA PRO A 37 7.16 -1.15 -13.26
C PRO A 37 6.69 -2.51 -12.70
N ARG A 38 6.92 -3.57 -13.46
CA ARG A 38 6.71 -4.97 -13.04
C ARG A 38 8.04 -5.58 -12.58
N ILE A 39 8.57 -5.08 -11.48
CA ILE A 39 9.87 -5.49 -10.91
C ILE A 39 9.72 -5.95 -9.47
N ALA A 40 10.76 -6.59 -8.91
CA ALA A 40 10.86 -6.76 -7.47
C ALA A 40 11.03 -5.36 -6.84
N PHE A 41 10.03 -4.91 -6.11
CA PHE A 41 9.93 -3.51 -5.65
C PHE A 41 10.01 -3.34 -4.12
N CYS A 42 10.06 -4.44 -3.37
CA CYS A 42 10.00 -4.42 -1.91
C CYS A 42 11.11 -3.56 -1.27
N SER A 43 12.28 -3.49 -1.91
CA SER A 43 13.43 -2.71 -1.44
C SER A 43 13.33 -1.21 -1.71
N VAL A 44 12.43 -0.78 -2.62
CA VAL A 44 12.24 0.64 -2.95
C VAL A 44 11.10 1.26 -2.15
N VAL A 45 10.29 0.48 -1.44
CA VAL A 45 9.26 1.00 -0.53
C VAL A 45 9.93 1.61 0.69
N PRO A 46 9.74 2.92 0.97
CA PRO A 46 10.38 3.55 2.11
C PRO A 46 9.92 2.96 3.43
N LYS A 47 10.86 2.70 4.34
CA LYS A 47 10.57 2.11 5.66
C LYS A 47 9.64 2.98 6.51
N ALA A 48 9.69 4.30 6.32
CA ALA A 48 8.82 5.25 7.02
C ALA A 48 7.35 5.04 6.62
N ASP A 49 7.10 4.72 5.36
CA ASP A 49 5.75 4.51 4.83
C ASP A 49 5.17 3.17 5.27
N VAL A 50 6.01 2.12 5.28
CA VAL A 50 5.65 0.85 5.91
C VAL A 50 5.33 1.06 7.39
N ALA A 51 6.13 1.86 8.10
CA ALA A 51 5.88 2.15 9.50
C ALA A 51 4.57 2.94 9.71
N ALA A 52 4.26 3.91 8.84
CA ALA A 52 3.00 4.63 8.89
C ALA A 52 1.79 3.69 8.69
N ALA A 53 1.87 2.78 7.72
CA ALA A 53 0.81 1.80 7.45
C ALA A 53 0.59 0.85 8.65
N LEU A 54 1.66 0.42 9.31
CA LEU A 54 1.62 -0.53 10.42
C LEU A 54 1.35 0.10 11.79
N GLY A 55 1.38 1.44 11.94
CA GLY A 55 1.35 2.11 13.24
C GLY A 55 2.68 2.00 14.02
N GLY A 56 3.79 1.88 13.30
CA GLY A 56 5.17 1.87 13.81
C GLY A 56 6.08 0.93 13.03
N PRO A 57 7.39 0.83 13.37
CA PRO A 57 8.33 -0.01 12.63
C PRO A 57 7.86 -1.46 12.47
N ALA A 58 8.05 -2.00 11.27
CA ALA A 58 7.81 -3.41 10.98
C ALA A 58 8.70 -4.30 11.87
N GLN A 59 8.12 -5.39 12.36
CA GLN A 59 8.80 -6.42 13.14
C GLN A 59 9.33 -7.53 12.22
N ASP A 60 8.50 -7.94 11.25
CA ASP A 60 8.86 -8.92 10.25
C ASP A 60 8.53 -8.43 8.84
N GLY A 61 9.16 -9.07 7.85
CA GLY A 61 8.93 -8.82 6.45
C GLY A 61 9.20 -10.05 5.60
N ALA A 62 8.41 -10.20 4.54
CA ALA A 62 8.57 -11.25 3.54
C ALA A 62 8.47 -10.65 2.14
N SER A 63 9.14 -11.27 1.18
CA SER A 63 9.03 -10.94 -0.25
C SER A 63 8.97 -12.22 -1.06
N TRP A 64 8.22 -12.18 -2.15
CA TRP A 64 8.15 -13.26 -3.13
C TRP A 64 8.28 -12.71 -4.54
N GLY A 65 8.80 -13.53 -5.43
CA GLY A 65 8.95 -13.28 -6.84
C GLY A 65 8.22 -14.29 -7.71
N ASN A 66 8.17 -13.98 -9.00
CA ASN A 66 7.53 -14.84 -9.98
C ASN A 66 8.19 -16.23 -10.04
N GLY A 67 7.41 -17.28 -9.77
CA GLY A 67 7.89 -18.66 -9.73
C GLY A 67 8.20 -19.18 -8.33
N ASP A 68 8.16 -18.33 -7.30
CA ASP A 68 8.38 -18.76 -5.92
C ASP A 68 7.21 -19.62 -5.42
N GLU A 69 7.51 -20.58 -4.55
CA GLU A 69 6.49 -21.31 -3.81
C GLU A 69 6.10 -20.51 -2.56
N LEU A 70 4.83 -20.11 -2.48
CA LEU A 70 4.30 -19.45 -1.30
C LEU A 70 3.43 -20.43 -0.50
N ASP A 71 3.74 -20.56 0.79
CA ASP A 71 2.87 -21.25 1.72
C ASP A 71 1.65 -20.37 2.03
N LEU A 72 0.53 -20.70 1.39
CA LEU A 72 -0.73 -19.97 1.56
C LEU A 72 -1.44 -20.30 2.88
N THR A 73 -0.83 -21.11 3.75
CA THR A 73 -1.31 -21.33 5.13
C THR A 73 -0.69 -20.39 6.15
N ALA A 74 0.33 -19.61 5.76
CA ALA A 74 0.93 -18.61 6.63
C ALA A 74 -0.06 -17.46 6.95
N PRO A 75 0.03 -16.83 8.15
CA PRO A 75 -0.86 -15.75 8.55
C PRO A 75 -1.02 -14.66 7.47
N GLY A 76 -2.29 -14.42 7.13
CA GLY A 76 -2.75 -13.46 6.12
C GLY A 76 -2.74 -13.99 4.69
N ALA A 77 -2.06 -15.08 4.34
CA ALA A 77 -2.18 -15.63 2.99
C ALA A 77 -3.56 -16.29 2.83
N SER A 78 -4.22 -16.06 1.68
CA SER A 78 -5.52 -16.65 1.37
C SER A 78 -5.34 -17.78 0.36
N GLY A 79 -5.45 -19.05 0.79
CA GLY A 79 -5.34 -20.16 -0.16
C GLY A 79 -5.34 -21.57 0.44
N SER A 80 -5.05 -22.56 -0.41
CA SER A 80 -5.05 -23.99 -0.10
C SER A 80 -3.80 -24.43 0.66
N ALA A 81 -3.90 -25.55 1.40
CA ALA A 81 -2.81 -26.19 2.16
C ALA A 81 -1.66 -26.78 1.31
N THR A 82 -1.57 -26.44 0.04
CA THR A 82 -0.48 -26.87 -0.86
C THR A 82 0.25 -25.63 -1.36
N PRO A 83 1.59 -25.59 -1.27
CA PRO A 83 2.39 -24.50 -1.79
C PRO A 83 1.98 -24.17 -3.24
N GLN A 84 1.74 -22.89 -3.50
CA GLN A 84 1.37 -22.43 -4.85
C GLN A 84 2.55 -21.69 -5.47
N VAL A 85 2.80 -21.97 -6.74
CA VAL A 85 3.77 -21.20 -7.54
C VAL A 85 3.15 -19.86 -7.87
N VAL A 86 3.68 -18.79 -7.29
CA VAL A 86 3.14 -17.45 -7.48
C VAL A 86 3.51 -16.89 -8.84
N GLN A 87 2.60 -16.13 -9.44
CA GLN A 87 2.79 -15.45 -10.72
C GLN A 87 2.91 -13.92 -10.53
N GLU A 88 3.39 -13.55 -9.36
CA GLU A 88 3.34 -12.20 -8.80
C GLU A 88 4.69 -11.83 -8.19
N LEU A 89 4.94 -10.53 -8.08
CA LEU A 89 6.07 -9.95 -7.36
C LEU A 89 5.46 -9.17 -6.19
N GLY A 90 5.85 -9.46 -4.95
CA GLY A 90 5.18 -8.86 -3.82
C GLY A 90 5.92 -8.94 -2.50
N CYS A 91 5.33 -8.27 -1.52
CA CYS A 91 5.86 -8.11 -0.17
C CYS A 91 4.73 -8.06 0.86
N ALA A 92 5.10 -8.49 2.07
CA ALA A 92 4.31 -8.36 3.27
C ALA A 92 5.19 -7.82 4.40
N TRP A 93 4.64 -6.92 5.20
CA TRP A 93 5.25 -6.42 6.43
C TRP A 93 4.26 -6.54 7.56
N THR A 94 4.76 -6.84 8.77
CA THR A 94 3.89 -7.07 9.93
C THR A 94 4.38 -6.34 11.17
N ARG A 95 3.44 -5.97 12.03
CA ARG A 95 3.67 -5.45 13.38
C ARG A 95 2.51 -5.87 14.28
N GLY A 96 2.78 -6.75 15.24
CA GLY A 96 1.72 -7.37 16.02
C GLY A 96 0.71 -8.06 15.11
N GLU A 97 -0.55 -7.65 15.19
CA GLU A 97 -1.66 -8.21 14.39
C GLU A 97 -1.92 -7.42 13.09
N VAL A 98 -1.16 -6.34 12.84
CA VAL A 98 -1.32 -5.52 11.64
C VAL A 98 -0.40 -6.00 10.53
N THR A 99 -0.95 -6.21 9.34
CA THR A 99 -0.22 -6.66 8.15
C THR A 99 -0.47 -5.71 6.97
N ALA A 100 0.59 -5.15 6.40
CA ALA A 100 0.58 -4.37 5.18
C ALA A 100 1.16 -5.18 4.02
N ARG A 101 0.51 -5.17 2.85
CA ARG A 101 0.96 -5.95 1.69
C ARG A 101 0.83 -5.17 0.39
N ALA A 102 1.67 -5.57 -0.56
CA ALA A 102 1.62 -5.07 -1.92
C ALA A 102 2.12 -6.14 -2.89
N TRP A 103 1.49 -6.23 -4.06
CA TRP A 103 1.98 -7.09 -5.13
C TRP A 103 1.53 -6.61 -6.52
N VAL A 104 2.29 -7.00 -7.53
CA VAL A 104 1.97 -6.82 -8.94
C VAL A 104 1.96 -8.15 -9.66
N PHE A 105 1.13 -8.27 -10.69
CA PHE A 105 1.22 -9.41 -11.61
C PHE A 105 2.55 -9.33 -12.39
N ALA A 106 3.28 -10.44 -12.46
CA ALA A 106 4.55 -10.50 -13.18
C ALA A 106 4.38 -10.36 -14.71
N ARG A 107 3.17 -10.68 -15.20
CA ARG A 107 2.81 -10.56 -16.62
C ARG A 107 1.97 -9.31 -16.89
N PRO A 108 2.02 -8.77 -18.12
CA PRO A 108 1.10 -7.72 -18.54
C PRO A 108 -0.37 -8.12 -18.31
N VAL A 109 -1.13 -7.20 -17.72
CA VAL A 109 -2.56 -7.38 -17.49
C VAL A 109 -3.34 -6.56 -18.51
N THR A 110 -4.28 -7.22 -19.20
CA THR A 110 -5.20 -6.53 -20.11
C THR A 110 -6.41 -6.00 -19.32
N PRO A 111 -7.11 -4.97 -19.83
CA PRO A 111 -8.35 -4.51 -19.22
C PRO A 111 -9.41 -5.62 -19.09
N ALA A 112 -9.43 -6.60 -20.01
CA ALA A 112 -10.35 -7.73 -19.94
C ALA A 112 -10.02 -8.67 -18.78
N LEU A 113 -8.73 -8.96 -18.56
CA LEU A 113 -8.26 -9.76 -17.42
C LEU A 113 -8.52 -9.03 -16.10
N ALA A 114 -8.17 -7.74 -16.01
CA ALA A 114 -8.43 -6.90 -14.84
C ALA A 114 -9.92 -6.91 -14.45
N ARG A 115 -10.84 -6.72 -15.41
CA ARG A 115 -12.29 -6.84 -15.15
C ARG A 115 -12.69 -8.25 -14.67
N GLY A 116 -11.99 -9.28 -15.13
CA GLY A 116 -12.17 -10.66 -14.64
C GLY A 116 -11.83 -10.79 -13.17
N VAL A 117 -10.68 -10.26 -12.76
CA VAL A 117 -10.22 -10.22 -11.36
C VAL A 117 -11.24 -9.46 -10.49
N VAL A 118 -11.67 -8.26 -10.91
CA VAL A 118 -12.68 -7.47 -10.18
C VAL A 118 -13.99 -8.27 -9.99
N ARG A 119 -14.51 -8.90 -11.06
CA ARG A 119 -15.74 -9.70 -10.96
C ARG A 119 -15.59 -10.93 -10.06
N GLN A 120 -14.40 -11.52 -10.00
CA GLN A 120 -14.13 -12.66 -9.13
C GLN A 120 -14.06 -12.23 -7.66
N ALA A 121 -13.36 -11.12 -7.38
CA ALA A 121 -13.27 -10.56 -6.03
C ALA A 121 -14.64 -10.17 -5.46
N GLY A 122 -15.55 -9.63 -6.29
CA GLY A 122 -16.93 -9.32 -5.88
C GLY A 122 -17.81 -10.55 -5.55
N ARG A 123 -17.28 -11.77 -5.66
CA ARG A 123 -17.97 -13.02 -5.28
C ARG A 123 -17.34 -13.70 -4.07
N GLU A 124 -16.32 -13.09 -3.48
CA GLU A 124 -15.63 -13.60 -2.31
C GLU A 124 -16.57 -13.53 -1.09
N ARG A 125 -16.71 -14.63 -0.36
CA ARG A 125 -17.61 -14.68 0.80
C ARG A 125 -17.01 -13.90 1.96
N GLY A 126 -17.85 -13.18 2.70
CA GLY A 126 -17.40 -12.36 3.84
C GLY A 126 -16.73 -11.06 3.41
N CYS A 127 -16.81 -10.71 2.11
CA CYS A 127 -16.26 -9.50 1.56
C CYS A 127 -17.33 -8.65 0.87
N GLU A 128 -17.19 -7.35 0.99
CA GLU A 128 -17.96 -6.34 0.27
C GLU A 128 -17.06 -5.62 -0.74
N THR A 129 -17.66 -5.11 -1.82
CA THR A 129 -16.96 -4.27 -2.80
C THR A 129 -17.66 -2.93 -2.91
N PRO A 130 -17.46 -2.02 -1.94
CA PRO A 130 -18.10 -0.72 -1.96
C PRO A 130 -17.63 0.08 -3.17
N GLN A 131 -18.44 1.06 -3.55
CA GLN A 131 -18.00 2.06 -4.50
C GLN A 131 -16.98 2.95 -3.82
N GLY A 132 -15.86 3.21 -4.49
CA GLY A 132 -14.79 4.06 -3.99
C GLY A 132 -14.15 4.84 -5.12
N PRO A 133 -13.30 5.81 -4.77
CA PRO A 133 -12.47 6.51 -5.74
C PRO A 133 -11.60 5.53 -6.56
N GLY A 134 -11.33 5.88 -7.82
CA GLY A 134 -10.68 4.98 -8.77
C GLY A 134 -9.20 4.77 -8.47
N PHE A 135 -8.82 3.56 -8.05
CA PHE A 135 -7.43 3.12 -8.00
C PHE A 135 -7.05 2.44 -9.31
N GLY A 136 -6.55 3.21 -10.28
CA GLY A 136 -6.36 2.72 -11.65
C GLY A 136 -7.69 2.47 -12.39
N SER A 137 -7.63 1.86 -13.58
CA SER A 137 -8.82 1.52 -14.36
C SER A 137 -8.59 0.31 -15.26
N PRO A 138 -9.28 -0.83 -15.05
CA PRO A 138 -10.28 -1.11 -13.99
C PRO A 138 -9.71 -1.06 -12.57
N SER A 139 -10.59 -0.92 -11.57
CA SER A 139 -10.26 -0.87 -10.14
C SER A 139 -11.16 -1.77 -9.28
N LEU A 140 -10.69 -2.04 -8.06
CA LEU A 140 -11.37 -2.77 -7.00
C LEU A 140 -11.07 -2.08 -5.66
N LEU A 141 -12.12 -1.78 -4.90
CA LEU A 141 -12.06 -1.64 -3.45
C LEU A 141 -12.79 -2.85 -2.87
N GLN A 142 -12.14 -3.56 -1.94
CA GLN A 142 -12.74 -4.69 -1.27
C GLN A 142 -12.44 -4.63 0.23
N GLU A 143 -13.46 -4.89 1.02
CA GLU A 143 -13.41 -4.95 2.47
C GLU A 143 -13.86 -6.32 2.91
N CYS A 144 -13.14 -6.95 3.83
CA CYS A 144 -13.50 -8.27 4.34
C CYS A 144 -13.35 -8.34 5.84
N GLU A 145 -14.28 -9.05 6.46
CA GLU A 145 -14.14 -9.53 7.84
C GLU A 145 -13.27 -10.80 7.84
N THR A 146 -12.30 -10.85 8.75
CA THR A 146 -11.35 -11.95 8.90
C THR A 146 -11.24 -12.34 10.37
N ASP A 147 -10.68 -13.53 10.64
CA ASP A 147 -10.44 -13.96 12.03
C ASP A 147 -9.48 -13.03 12.80
N ALA A 148 -8.65 -12.26 12.07
CA ALA A 148 -7.68 -11.31 12.62
C ALA A 148 -8.20 -9.85 12.64
N GLY A 149 -9.50 -9.64 12.38
CA GLY A 149 -10.12 -8.32 12.26
C GLY A 149 -10.49 -7.98 10.82
N ARG A 150 -10.31 -6.73 10.41
CA ARG A 150 -10.74 -6.24 9.10
C ARG A 150 -9.59 -6.25 8.11
N ARG A 151 -9.89 -6.48 6.83
CA ARG A 151 -8.96 -6.28 5.70
C ARG A 151 -9.55 -5.31 4.70
N VAL A 152 -8.78 -4.29 4.33
CA VAL A 152 -9.11 -3.34 3.26
C VAL A 152 -8.10 -3.50 2.14
N ARG A 153 -8.58 -3.74 0.91
CA ARG A 153 -7.77 -4.00 -0.28
C ARG A 153 -8.16 -3.06 -1.41
N HIS A 154 -7.18 -2.36 -1.97
CA HIS A 154 -7.32 -1.67 -3.25
C HIS A 154 -6.52 -2.42 -4.32
N ALA A 155 -7.10 -2.55 -5.51
CA ALA A 155 -6.41 -3.12 -6.65
C ALA A 155 -6.79 -2.39 -7.94
N GLY A 156 -5.83 -2.24 -8.84
CA GLY A 156 -5.96 -1.29 -9.94
C GLY A 156 -5.07 -1.60 -11.13
N LEU A 157 -5.59 -1.37 -12.34
CA LEU A 157 -4.79 -1.40 -13.56
C LEU A 157 -4.21 -0.02 -13.88
N PHE A 158 -2.89 0.07 -13.93
CA PHE A 158 -2.10 1.23 -14.35
C PHE A 158 -1.33 0.86 -15.61
N GLY A 159 -1.78 1.36 -16.77
CA GLY A 159 -1.29 0.91 -18.08
C GLY A 159 -1.50 -0.60 -18.28
N GLN A 160 -0.45 -1.40 -18.07
CA GLN A 160 -0.47 -2.87 -18.14
C GLN A 160 -0.06 -3.56 -16.83
N THR A 161 0.04 -2.80 -15.74
CA THR A 161 0.44 -3.28 -14.42
C THR A 161 -0.76 -3.31 -13.50
N TRP A 162 -1.13 -4.49 -13.03
CA TRP A 162 -2.14 -4.64 -11.99
C TRP A 162 -1.44 -4.57 -10.63
N LEU A 163 -1.61 -3.46 -9.93
CA LEU A 163 -1.11 -3.29 -8.56
C LEU A 163 -2.23 -3.63 -7.59
N THR A 164 -1.89 -4.43 -6.57
CA THR A 164 -2.76 -4.67 -5.41
C THR A 164 -2.01 -4.27 -4.15
N CYS A 165 -2.73 -3.66 -3.23
CA CYS A 165 -2.25 -3.27 -1.92
C CYS A 165 -3.37 -3.50 -0.90
N GLU A 166 -3.01 -3.95 0.29
CA GLU A 166 -3.98 -4.17 1.36
C GLU A 166 -3.37 -3.93 2.73
N LEU A 167 -4.25 -3.62 3.67
CA LEU A 167 -3.96 -3.51 5.09
C LEU A 167 -4.96 -4.39 5.86
N ALA A 168 -4.48 -5.19 6.81
CA ALA A 168 -5.30 -6.10 7.61
C ALA A 168 -4.95 -6.00 9.10
N GLY A 169 -5.95 -6.13 9.98
CA GLY A 169 -5.79 -6.14 11.44
C GLY A 169 -7.06 -5.71 12.20
N PRO A 170 -7.02 -5.68 13.55
CA PRO A 170 -8.20 -5.42 14.38
C PRO A 170 -8.77 -3.99 14.29
N GLU A 171 -7.94 -3.02 13.93
CA GLU A 171 -8.30 -1.59 13.90
C GLU A 171 -7.77 -0.93 12.61
N VAL A 172 -8.11 -1.49 11.45
CA VAL A 172 -7.77 -0.91 10.14
C VAL A 172 -8.82 0.11 9.72
N GLU A 173 -8.41 1.38 9.70
CA GLU A 173 -9.15 2.52 9.16
C GLU A 173 -8.97 2.60 7.64
N ASP A 174 -10.01 3.06 6.94
CA ASP A 174 -10.03 3.14 5.47
C ASP A 174 -8.99 4.12 4.96
N GLU A 175 -8.85 5.27 5.62
CA GLU A 175 -7.89 6.31 5.26
C GLU A 175 -6.46 5.82 5.38
N ARG A 176 -6.15 4.95 6.36
CA ARG A 176 -4.81 4.37 6.53
C ARG A 176 -4.51 3.34 5.45
N ALA A 177 -5.49 2.53 5.07
CA ALA A 177 -5.36 1.57 3.98
C ALA A 177 -5.24 2.29 2.62
N GLU A 178 -6.00 3.36 2.41
CA GLU A 178 -5.94 4.21 1.23
C GLU A 178 -4.56 4.87 1.10
N GLN A 179 -4.07 5.49 2.18
CA GLN A 179 -2.77 6.16 2.17
C GLN A 179 -1.62 5.17 1.91
N TRP A 180 -1.70 3.94 2.44
CA TRP A 180 -0.75 2.88 2.12
C TRP A 180 -0.68 2.61 0.62
N CYS A 181 -1.83 2.53 -0.04
CA CYS A 181 -1.94 2.30 -1.48
C CYS A 181 -1.44 3.49 -2.33
N VAL A 182 -1.76 4.72 -1.92
CA VAL A 182 -1.28 5.95 -2.56
C VAL A 182 0.25 6.02 -2.50
N THR A 183 0.83 5.72 -1.35
CA THR A 183 2.29 5.75 -1.18
C THR A 183 3.01 4.73 -2.05
N LEU A 184 2.43 3.54 -2.23
CA LEU A 184 2.98 2.55 -3.17
C LEU A 184 2.96 3.06 -4.61
N VAL A 185 1.86 3.68 -5.05
CA VAL A 185 1.81 4.29 -6.39
C VAL A 185 2.90 5.34 -6.54
N ASN A 186 3.02 6.27 -5.59
CA ASN A 186 4.02 7.34 -5.64
C ASN A 186 5.47 6.83 -5.58
N SER A 187 5.71 5.74 -4.84
CA SER A 187 7.05 5.13 -4.72
C SER A 187 7.47 4.38 -5.97
N LEU A 188 6.50 3.94 -6.78
CA LEU A 188 6.72 3.08 -7.94
C LEU A 188 6.55 3.80 -9.27
N ASP A 189 5.91 4.96 -9.29
CA ASP A 189 5.67 5.70 -10.53
C ASP A 189 6.99 6.13 -11.19
N THR A 190 7.22 5.65 -12.41
CA THR A 190 8.41 5.97 -13.19
C THR A 190 8.18 7.11 -14.20
N ALA A 191 6.97 7.64 -14.29
CA ALA A 191 6.66 8.79 -15.14
C ALA A 191 7.13 10.13 -14.55
N SER A 192 7.62 10.12 -13.30
CA SER A 192 8.04 11.27 -12.49
C SER A 192 9.50 11.68 -12.69
#